data_AF-X1QQW4-F1
#
_entry.id   AF-X1QQW4-F1
#
_cell.length_a   1.000
_cell.length_b   1.000
_cell.length_c   1.000
_cell.angle_alpha   90.00
_cell.angle_beta   90.00
_cell.angle_gamma   90.00
#
_symmetry.space_group_name_H-M   'P 1'
#
loop_
_entity.id
_entity.type
_entity.pdbx_description
1 polymer ?
#
loop_
_entity_poly.entity_id
_entity_poly.type
_entity_poly.pdbx_seq_one_letter_code
_entity_poly.pdbx_strand_id
1 'polypeptide(L)'
;FGKRENVNKRADFVELDIKNYGALKNVVSRVSPKVVYHLAANATTKESAMGWSDPVSDYQINAIGTLNVLMAMADAGLKSHVIYASSAAVYGEPEYTPIDEKHPTNPKSPYGVSKLAGEKYMLIYHKECGIPATVLRIFNVYGPRQPRYVMFDLLKKLKR
;
A
#
# COMPACT_ATOMS: atom_id res chain seq x y z
N PHE A 1 -5.01 -10.55 5.68
CA PHE A 1 -4.67 -9.78 6.90
C PHE A 1 -5.76 -8.74 7.14
N GLY A 2 -5.84 -8.21 8.36
CA GLY A 2 -7.01 -7.48 8.86
C GLY A 2 -8.03 -8.44 9.49
N LYS A 3 -8.62 -8.06 10.63
CA LYS A 3 -9.74 -8.80 11.24
C LYS A 3 -10.91 -7.84 11.39
N ARG A 4 -12.12 -8.30 11.07
CA ARG A 4 -13.35 -7.50 11.16
C ARG A 4 -13.58 -6.95 12.57
N GLU A 5 -13.21 -7.70 13.60
CA GLU A 5 -13.28 -7.27 15.00
C GLU A 5 -12.43 -6.03 15.34
N ASN A 6 -11.43 -5.70 14.52
CA ASN A 6 -10.57 -4.53 14.73
C ASN A 6 -11.09 -3.26 14.06
N VAL A 7 -12.18 -3.33 13.29
CA VAL A 7 -12.80 -2.14 12.68
C VAL A 7 -13.34 -1.24 13.79
N ASN A 8 -12.97 0.04 13.76
CA ASN A 8 -13.45 1.00 14.75
C ASN A 8 -14.96 1.15 14.62
N LYS A 9 -15.71 1.06 15.73
CA LYS A 9 -17.17 1.20 15.73
C LYS A 9 -17.68 2.55 15.20
N ARG A 10 -16.82 3.57 15.16
CA ARG A 10 -17.12 4.90 14.61
C ARG A 10 -16.85 5.02 13.10
N ALA A 11 -16.31 3.98 12.47
CA ALA A 11 -16.01 3.99 11.04
C ALA A 11 -17.16 3.37 10.24
N ASP A 12 -17.54 4.02 9.15
CA ASP A 12 -18.38 3.40 8.13
C ASP A 12 -17.55 2.36 7.38
N PHE A 13 -17.98 1.09 7.45
CA PHE A 13 -17.26 -0.02 6.84
C PHE A 13 -17.88 -0.41 5.50
N VAL A 14 -17.04 -0.47 4.46
CA VAL A 14 -17.41 -0.98 3.14
C VAL A 14 -16.47 -2.15 2.82
N GLU A 15 -17.05 -3.33 2.65
CA GLU A 15 -16.30 -4.52 2.23
C GLU A 15 -16.13 -4.51 0.70
N LEU A 16 -14.90 -4.36 0.25
CA LEU A 16 -14.56 -4.18 -1.16
C LEU A 16 -13.13 -4.66 -1.45
N ASP A 17 -12.94 -5.28 -2.62
CA ASP A 17 -11.61 -5.54 -3.19
C ASP A 17 -11.22 -4.39 -4.14
N ILE A 18 -10.04 -3.79 -3.93
CA ILE A 18 -9.51 -2.68 -4.75
C ILE A 18 -9.23 -3.10 -6.21
N LYS A 19 -9.19 -4.40 -6.51
CA LYS A 19 -9.13 -4.91 -7.88
C LYS A 19 -10.45 -4.72 -8.63
N ASN A 20 -11.58 -4.64 -7.93
CA ASN A 20 -12.89 -4.40 -8.55
C ASN A 20 -13.08 -2.90 -8.80
N TYR A 21 -12.63 -2.45 -9.97
CA TYR A 21 -12.68 -1.06 -10.38
C TYR A 21 -14.09 -0.47 -10.34
N GLY A 22 -15.10 -1.20 -10.87
CA GLY A 22 -16.48 -0.69 -10.92
C GLY A 22 -17.06 -0.42 -9.55
N ALA A 23 -16.88 -1.36 -8.61
CA ALA A 23 -17.35 -1.18 -7.24
C ALA A 23 -16.55 -0.11 -6.49
N LEU A 24 -15.23 -0.01 -6.71
CA LEU A 24 -14.39 1.05 -6.15
C LEU A 24 -14.80 2.44 -6.64
N LYS A 25 -15.01 2.60 -7.94
CA LYS A 25 -15.48 3.85 -8.55
C LYS A 25 -16.78 4.34 -7.92
N ASN A 26 -17.75 3.43 -7.74
CA ASN A 26 -19.02 3.76 -7.09
C ASN A 26 -18.83 4.24 -5.65
N VAL A 27 -17.96 3.58 -4.87
CA VAL A 27 -17.69 3.97 -3.48
C VAL A 27 -16.97 5.31 -3.43
N VAL A 28 -15.93 5.52 -4.24
CA VAL A 28 -15.15 6.76 -4.28
C VAL A 28 -16.04 7.95 -4.66
N SER A 29 -16.86 7.81 -5.70
CA SER A 29 -17.80 8.85 -6.13
C SER A 29 -18.84 9.18 -5.05
N ARG A 30 -19.42 8.15 -4.41
CA ARG A 30 -20.42 8.34 -3.35
C ARG A 30 -19.85 8.98 -2.08
N VAL A 31 -18.66 8.56 -1.66
CA VAL A 31 -18.03 9.04 -0.42
C VAL A 31 -17.40 10.42 -0.62
N SER A 32 -16.85 10.71 -1.81
CA SER A 32 -16.16 11.95 -2.14
C SER A 32 -15.16 12.39 -1.03
N PRO A 33 -14.20 11.52 -0.68
CA PRO A 33 -13.34 11.75 0.50
C PRO A 33 -12.45 12.98 0.29
N LYS A 34 -12.18 13.76 1.34
CA LYS A 34 -11.22 14.88 1.29
C LYS A 34 -9.75 14.42 1.30
N VAL A 35 -9.48 13.27 1.93
CA VAL A 35 -8.17 12.64 2.05
C VAL A 35 -8.34 11.14 1.89
N VAL A 36 -7.42 10.49 1.19
CA VAL A 36 -7.41 9.04 0.97
C VAL A 36 -6.13 8.46 1.58
N TYR A 37 -6.29 7.58 2.57
CA TYR A 37 -5.19 6.77 3.09
C TYR A 37 -5.16 5.43 2.35
N HIS A 38 -4.30 5.30 1.34
CA HIS A 38 -4.20 4.09 0.54
C HIS A 38 -3.22 3.10 1.19
N LEU A 39 -3.78 2.26 2.06
CA LEU A 39 -3.07 1.23 2.84
C LEU A 39 -3.33 -0.20 2.34
N ALA A 40 -4.27 -0.38 1.42
CA ALA A 40 -4.65 -1.69 0.91
C ALA A 40 -3.53 -2.24 0.04
N ALA A 41 -2.95 -3.35 0.47
CA ALA A 41 -1.83 -4.01 -0.20
C ALA A 41 -1.75 -5.47 0.24
N ASN A 42 -1.15 -6.31 -0.60
CA ASN A 42 -0.58 -7.56 -0.13
C ASN A 42 0.84 -7.30 0.39
N ALA A 43 0.98 -7.27 1.72
CA ALA A 43 2.26 -7.08 2.41
C ALA A 43 2.93 -8.43 2.79
N THR A 44 2.32 -9.56 2.43
CA THR A 44 2.68 -10.89 2.92
C THR A 44 2.40 -11.96 1.90
N THR A 45 3.32 -12.91 1.75
CA THR A 45 2.96 -14.21 1.18
C THR A 45 3.23 -15.32 2.17
N LYS A 46 2.57 -16.46 1.94
CA LYS A 46 2.71 -17.66 2.77
C LYS A 46 4.09 -18.32 2.67
N GLU A 47 4.98 -17.92 1.77
CA GLU A 47 6.34 -18.49 1.72
C GLU A 47 7.49 -17.48 1.54
N SER A 48 7.25 -16.22 1.13
CA SER A 48 8.32 -15.21 1.09
C SER A 48 7.81 -13.78 1.28
N ALA A 49 8.43 -13.01 2.17
CA ALA A 49 8.12 -11.58 2.37
C ALA A 49 8.46 -10.70 1.14
N MET A 50 8.77 -11.32 0.00
CA MET A 50 9.32 -10.71 -1.21
C MET A 50 8.37 -10.84 -2.41
N GLY A 51 7.26 -11.57 -2.29
CA GLY A 51 6.28 -11.71 -3.38
C GLY A 51 6.65 -12.74 -4.44
N TRP A 52 7.55 -13.68 -4.13
CA TRP A 52 7.98 -14.71 -5.09
C TRP A 52 7.01 -15.87 -5.24
N SER A 53 6.16 -16.13 -4.25
CA SER A 53 5.22 -17.26 -4.32
C SER A 53 4.08 -17.01 -5.30
N ASP A 54 3.65 -15.76 -5.45
CA ASP A 54 2.57 -15.34 -6.36
C ASP A 54 2.75 -13.87 -6.79
N PRO A 55 3.75 -13.58 -7.65
CA PRO A 55 4.06 -12.22 -8.07
C PRO A 55 2.93 -11.57 -8.89
N VAL A 56 2.11 -12.37 -9.57
CA VAL A 56 0.98 -11.87 -10.36
C VAL A 56 -0.10 -11.31 -9.45
N SER A 57 -0.48 -12.04 -8.41
CA SER A 57 -1.47 -11.58 -7.43
C SER A 57 -0.98 -10.35 -6.67
N ASP A 58 0.30 -10.31 -6.29
CA ASP A 58 0.92 -9.14 -5.67
C ASP A 58 0.87 -7.92 -6.59
N TYR A 59 1.17 -8.09 -7.88
CA TYR A 59 1.08 -7.02 -8.86
C TYR A 59 -0.37 -6.54 -9.05
N GLN A 60 -1.33 -7.46 -9.16
CA GLN A 60 -2.75 -7.12 -9.28
C GLN A 60 -3.25 -6.31 -8.08
N ILE A 61 -2.86 -6.67 -6.87
CA ILE A 61 -3.31 -5.96 -5.66
C ILE A 61 -2.55 -4.63 -5.50
N ASN A 62 -1.23 -4.67 -5.52
CA ASN A 62 -0.40 -3.52 -5.14
C ASN A 62 -0.23 -2.51 -6.27
N ALA A 63 -0.05 -2.96 -7.52
CA ALA A 63 0.13 -2.05 -8.66
C ALA A 63 -1.22 -1.71 -9.29
N ILE A 64 -1.96 -2.71 -9.78
CA ILE A 64 -3.26 -2.47 -10.45
C ILE A 64 -4.29 -1.91 -9.47
N GLY A 65 -4.38 -2.44 -8.24
CA GLY A 65 -5.27 -1.90 -7.21
C GLY A 65 -4.96 -0.44 -6.85
N THR A 66 -3.68 -0.05 -6.82
CA THR A 66 -3.28 1.36 -6.64
C THR A 66 -3.69 2.23 -7.82
N LEU A 67 -3.47 1.76 -9.04
CA LEU A 67 -3.91 2.44 -10.25
C LEU A 67 -5.44 2.62 -10.26
N ASN A 68 -6.20 1.59 -9.87
CA ASN A 68 -7.65 1.64 -9.78
C ASN A 68 -8.14 2.74 -8.81
N VAL A 69 -7.47 2.93 -7.67
CA VAL A 69 -7.80 4.01 -6.71
C VAL A 69 -7.62 5.38 -7.37
N LEU A 70 -6.49 5.60 -8.03
CA LEU A 70 -6.18 6.87 -8.70
C LEU A 70 -7.14 7.14 -9.88
N MET A 71 -7.41 6.12 -10.69
CA MET A 71 -8.39 6.17 -11.78
C MET A 71 -9.79 6.51 -11.26
N ALA A 72 -10.23 5.84 -10.18
CA ALA A 72 -11.55 6.09 -9.59
C ALA A 72 -11.69 7.52 -9.06
N MET A 73 -10.62 8.07 -8.49
CA MET A 73 -10.58 9.46 -8.06
C MET A 73 -10.62 10.43 -9.24
N ALA A 74 -9.81 10.18 -10.28
CA ALA A 74 -9.77 11.00 -11.49
C ALA A 74 -11.13 11.00 -12.22
N ASP A 75 -11.75 9.83 -12.40
CA ASP A 75 -13.08 9.67 -13.00
C ASP A 75 -14.17 10.42 -12.23
N ALA A 76 -14.03 10.52 -10.91
CA ALA A 76 -14.95 11.26 -10.04
C ALA A 76 -14.61 12.76 -9.96
N GLY A 77 -13.57 13.23 -10.68
CA GLY A 77 -13.11 14.62 -10.63
C GLY A 77 -12.52 15.04 -9.29
N LEU A 78 -12.09 14.08 -8.46
CA LEU A 78 -11.58 14.33 -7.12
C LEU A 78 -10.09 14.69 -7.15
N LYS A 79 -9.75 15.79 -6.46
CA LYS A 79 -8.36 16.23 -6.22
C LYS A 79 -7.94 16.06 -4.76
N SER A 80 -8.49 15.04 -4.12
CA SER A 80 -8.25 14.72 -2.71
C SER A 80 -6.80 14.30 -2.48
N HIS A 81 -6.25 14.65 -1.32
CA HIS A 81 -4.87 14.29 -1.00
C HIS A 81 -4.75 12.79 -0.72
N VAL A 82 -3.83 12.12 -1.40
CA VAL A 82 -3.56 10.69 -1.22
C VAL A 82 -2.32 10.50 -0.34
N ILE A 83 -2.47 9.79 0.78
CA ILE A 83 -1.35 9.30 1.58
C ILE A 83 -1.14 7.84 1.19
N TYR A 84 -0.06 7.57 0.45
CA TYR A 84 0.27 6.25 -0.07
C TYR A 84 1.29 5.53 0.81
N ALA A 85 0.93 4.36 1.32
CA ALA A 85 1.86 3.48 2.04
C ALA A 85 2.71 2.66 1.06
N SER A 86 3.86 3.20 0.70
CA SER A 86 4.94 2.48 0.01
C SER A 86 5.77 1.68 1.03
N SER A 87 7.00 1.30 0.66
CA SER A 87 7.87 0.43 1.45
C SER A 87 9.33 0.78 1.21
N ALA A 88 10.18 0.59 2.22
CA ALA A 88 11.64 0.61 2.05
C ALA A 88 12.15 -0.42 1.04
N ALA A 89 11.34 -1.45 0.72
CA ALA A 89 11.65 -2.44 -0.31
C ALA A 89 11.85 -1.84 -1.72
N VAL A 90 11.44 -0.59 -1.96
CA VAL A 90 11.69 0.11 -3.23
C VAL A 90 13.16 0.47 -3.42
N TYR A 91 13.94 0.60 -2.33
CA TYR A 91 15.35 0.96 -2.40
C TYR A 91 16.23 -0.20 -2.88
N GLY A 92 15.97 -1.42 -2.39
CA GLY A 92 16.82 -2.57 -2.66
C GLY A 92 18.02 -2.64 -1.71
N GLU A 93 19.20 -2.91 -2.26
CA GLU A 93 20.45 -2.90 -1.50
C GLU A 93 20.89 -1.45 -1.24
N PRO A 94 21.20 -1.06 0.01
CA PRO A 94 21.67 0.28 0.30
C PRO A 94 23.04 0.55 -0.33
N GLU A 95 23.13 1.63 -1.09
CA GLU A 95 24.38 2.17 -1.63
C GLU A 95 25.06 3.11 -0.62
N TYR A 96 24.28 3.76 0.24
CA TYR A 96 24.77 4.56 1.37
C TYR A 96 23.81 4.56 2.55
N THR A 97 24.33 4.96 3.71
CA THR A 97 23.57 5.12 4.94
C THR A 97 23.90 6.45 5.62
N PRO A 98 22.92 7.15 6.24
CA PRO A 98 21.50 6.78 6.31
C PRO A 98 20.79 6.90 4.95
N ILE A 99 19.79 6.06 4.72
CA ILE A 99 18.98 6.08 3.49
C ILE A 99 18.00 7.26 3.56
N ASP A 100 18.03 8.12 2.55
CA ASP A 100 17.10 9.23 2.36
C ASP A 100 16.20 9.00 1.13
N GLU A 101 15.31 9.94 0.81
CA GLU A 101 14.43 9.85 -0.36
C GLU A 101 15.16 10.02 -1.70
N LYS A 102 16.39 10.57 -1.70
CA LYS A 102 17.24 10.72 -2.88
C LYS A 102 17.95 9.43 -3.28
N HIS A 103 18.00 8.44 -2.38
CA HIS A 103 18.58 7.15 -2.64
C HIS A 103 17.92 6.47 -3.85
N PRO A 104 18.70 5.82 -4.74
CA PRO A 104 18.15 5.13 -5.89
C PRO A 104 17.14 4.05 -5.50
N THR A 105 16.13 3.85 -6.35
CA THR A 105 15.08 2.86 -6.16
C THR A 105 15.33 1.64 -7.05
N ASN A 106 16.05 0.64 -6.51
CA ASN A 106 16.45 -0.58 -7.22
C ASN A 106 15.88 -1.84 -6.53
N PRO A 107 14.55 -2.06 -6.56
CA PRO A 107 13.90 -3.13 -5.80
C PRO A 107 14.42 -4.52 -6.20
N LYS A 108 14.66 -5.37 -5.20
CA LYS A 108 15.14 -6.76 -5.37
C LYS A 108 14.02 -7.81 -5.27
N SER A 109 12.76 -7.38 -5.38
CA SER A 109 11.61 -8.24 -5.16
C SER A 109 10.39 -7.80 -5.94
N PRO A 110 9.52 -8.74 -6.38
CA PRO A 110 8.22 -8.41 -6.97
C PRO A 110 7.39 -7.45 -6.11
N TYR A 111 7.40 -7.64 -4.79
CA TYR A 111 6.74 -6.71 -3.87
C TYR A 111 7.29 -5.28 -3.97
N GLY A 112 8.62 -5.11 -3.94
CA GLY A 112 9.27 -3.81 -4.09
C GLY A 112 8.97 -3.15 -5.44
N VAL A 113 8.98 -3.93 -6.52
CA VAL A 113 8.59 -3.47 -7.87
C VAL A 113 7.15 -2.96 -7.87
N SER A 114 6.22 -3.72 -7.29
CA SER A 114 4.80 -3.34 -7.24
C SER A 114 4.57 -2.04 -6.44
N LYS A 115 5.33 -1.84 -5.35
CA LYS A 115 5.26 -0.61 -4.55
C LYS A 115 5.82 0.59 -5.30
N LEU A 116 6.96 0.42 -5.97
CA LEU A 116 7.57 1.46 -6.79
C LEU A 116 6.67 1.86 -7.98
N ALA A 117 5.98 0.89 -8.61
CA ALA A 117 4.99 1.18 -9.64
C ALA A 117 3.89 2.11 -9.10
N GLY A 118 3.38 1.84 -7.90
CA GLY A 118 2.45 2.73 -7.21
C GLY A 118 3.01 4.15 -7.00
N GLU A 119 4.28 4.29 -6.58
CA GLU A 119 4.91 5.63 -6.44
C GLU A 119 4.95 6.38 -7.78
N LYS A 120 5.28 5.70 -8.88
CA LYS A 120 5.33 6.31 -10.21
C LYS A 120 3.94 6.73 -10.69
N TYR A 121 2.90 5.94 -10.42
CA TYR A 121 1.53 6.35 -10.72
C TYR A 121 1.10 7.57 -9.90
N MET A 122 1.45 7.65 -8.62
CA MET A 122 1.15 8.85 -7.80
C MET A 122 1.75 10.12 -8.44
N LEU A 123 3.00 10.05 -8.92
CA LEU A 123 3.66 11.19 -9.59
C LEU A 123 2.94 11.59 -10.90
N ILE A 124 2.59 10.61 -11.73
CA ILE A 124 1.91 10.88 -13.01
C ILE A 124 0.52 11.46 -12.77
N TYR A 125 -0.29 10.88 -11.88
CA TYR A 125 -1.63 11.39 -11.58
C TYR A 125 -1.61 12.75 -10.88
N HIS A 126 -0.56 13.04 -10.11
CA HIS A 126 -0.36 14.38 -9.59
C HIS A 126 -0.15 15.38 -10.73
N LYS A 127 0.76 15.07 -11.65
CA LYS A 127 1.10 15.96 -12.77
C LYS A 127 -0.05 16.14 -13.76
N GLU A 128 -0.68 15.04 -14.18
CA GLU A 128 -1.64 15.03 -15.29
C GLU A 128 -3.09 15.27 -14.81
N CYS A 129 -3.45 14.83 -13.60
CA CYS A 129 -4.81 14.95 -13.07
C CYS A 129 -4.93 15.93 -11.88
N GLY A 130 -3.81 16.44 -11.36
CA GLY A 130 -3.80 17.36 -10.22
C GLY A 130 -4.17 16.69 -8.88
N ILE A 131 -4.00 15.37 -8.75
CA ILE A 131 -4.26 14.64 -7.51
C ILE A 131 -3.03 14.74 -6.60
N PRO A 132 -3.06 15.51 -5.49
CA PRO A 132 -1.91 15.63 -4.60
C PRO A 132 -1.64 14.31 -3.89
N ALA A 133 -0.36 13.94 -3.74
CA ALA A 133 0.03 12.70 -3.10
C ALA A 133 1.26 12.87 -2.20
N THR A 134 1.29 12.14 -1.10
CA THR A 134 2.46 11.93 -0.25
C THR A 134 2.76 10.45 -0.18
N VAL A 135 3.98 10.08 -0.55
CA VAL A 135 4.46 8.70 -0.53
C VAL A 135 5.25 8.47 0.75
N LEU A 136 4.88 7.44 1.51
CA LEU A 136 5.58 7.01 2.72
C LEU A 136 6.34 5.72 2.43
N ARG A 137 7.68 5.78 2.37
CA ARG A 137 8.54 4.58 2.24
C ARG A 137 8.77 3.97 3.61
N ILE A 138 7.79 3.21 4.07
CA ILE A 138 7.76 2.65 5.42
C ILE A 138 8.75 1.48 5.52
N PHE A 139 9.62 1.51 6.52
CA PHE A 139 10.53 0.41 6.87
C PHE A 139 9.78 -0.67 7.67
N ASN A 140 10.43 -1.30 8.64
CA ASN A 140 9.81 -2.32 9.47
C ASN A 140 8.90 -1.70 10.52
N VAL A 141 7.60 -1.98 10.43
CA VAL A 141 6.61 -1.62 11.46
C VAL A 141 6.30 -2.84 12.32
N TYR A 142 6.15 -2.60 13.62
CA TYR A 142 5.70 -3.61 14.57
C TYR A 142 4.72 -3.02 15.56
N GLY A 143 3.90 -3.87 16.16
CA GLY A 143 2.97 -3.46 17.21
C GLY A 143 1.82 -4.43 17.43
N PRO A 144 0.91 -4.11 18.35
CA PRO A 144 -0.31 -4.89 18.57
C PRO A 144 -1.08 -5.12 17.26
N ARG A 145 -1.73 -6.29 17.15
CA ARG A 145 -2.52 -6.75 15.99
C ARG A 145 -1.71 -7.23 14.77
N GLN A 146 -0.38 -7.12 14.80
CA GLN A 146 0.47 -7.84 13.85
C GLN A 146 0.44 -9.34 14.17
N PRO A 147 0.03 -10.23 13.24
CA PRO A 147 -0.21 -11.65 13.59
C PRO A 147 0.98 -12.58 13.35
N ARG A 148 2.11 -12.07 12.85
CA ARG A 148 3.31 -12.79 12.36
C ARG A 148 4.49 -11.80 12.33
N TYR A 149 5.71 -12.24 12.03
CA TYR A 149 6.96 -11.49 11.84
C TYR A 149 7.89 -11.51 13.06
N VAL A 150 9.16 -11.21 12.83
CA VAL A 150 10.28 -11.37 13.77
C VAL A 150 9.93 -10.87 15.18
N MET A 151 9.43 -9.64 15.31
CA MET A 151 9.09 -9.07 16.62
C MET A 151 7.94 -9.81 17.31
N PHE A 152 6.90 -10.20 16.56
CA PHE A 152 5.79 -10.98 17.09
C PHE A 152 6.24 -12.37 17.54
N ASP A 153 7.05 -13.05 16.72
CA ASP A 153 7.54 -14.40 17.00
C ASP A 153 8.52 -14.41 18.18
N LEU A 154 9.37 -13.38 18.29
CA LEU A 154 10.26 -13.16 19.44
C LEU A 154 9.46 -12.96 20.74
N LEU A 155 8.48 -12.04 20.74
CA LEU A 155 7.65 -11.76 21.92
C LEU A 155 6.84 -13.00 22.37
N LYS A 156 6.44 -13.86 21.43
CA LYS A 156 5.78 -15.14 21.77
C LYS A 156 6.72 -16.13 22.44
N LYS A 157 7.97 -16.22 21.98
CA LYS A 157 8.98 -17.12 22.56
C LYS A 157 9.41 -16.69 23.96
N LEU A 158 9.54 -15.39 24.21
CA LEU A 158 9.91 -14.84 25.52
C LEU A 158 8.85 -15.02 26.61
N LYS A 159 7.60 -15.33 26.23
CA LYS A 159 6.49 -15.58 27.16
C LYS A 159 6.28 -17.05 27.49
N ARG A 160 7.12 -17.94 26.94
CA ARG A 160 7.17 -19.37 27.26
C ARG A 160 8.29 -19.60 28.26
#